data_AF-A0A2S6G986-F1
#
_entry.id   AF-A0A2S6G986-F1
#
_cell.length_a   1.000
_cell.length_b   1.000
_cell.length_c   1.000
_cell.angle_alpha   90.00
_cell.angle_beta   90.00
_cell.angle_gamma   90.00
#
_symmetry.space_group_name_H-M   'P 1'
#
loop_
_entity.id
_entity.type
_entity.pdbx_description
1 polymer ?
#
loop_
_entity_poly.entity_id
_entity_poly.type
_entity_poly.pdbx_seq_one_letter_code
_entity_poly.pdbx_strand_id
1 'polypeptide(L)'
;CGRHLLVSYLRTSNRSDSRHSWAILALLVKFIRQYWPNTRIVFRGDSGFYRPRLLSWCDRNNVDYLVGISKNSRLLKDVEAPSKLVRDTHQKVGDKIAATYRFRYQARSWKYPRWVVARLEEGELGSNPRFVISSRYDDGFKLYYEQYCARGDMENRIKDQQLYLFADRTSSVQWWTNQWRLILSGFAYTLFERLRAHLKKTPFERMSASNLRLKLIKVGAVIIRNTRRIRVLMSDSYPYKDELTDLVRRLVPG
;
A
#
# COMPACT_ATOMS: atom_id res chain seq x y z
N CYS A 1 1.69 9.11 0.73
CA CYS A 1 0.43 9.16 -0.05
C CYS A 1 -0.80 8.70 0.75
N GLY A 2 -0.71 8.28 2.03
CA GLY A 2 -1.91 7.93 2.80
C GLY A 2 -2.79 6.93 2.03
N ARG A 3 -4.11 7.10 2.06
CA ARG A 3 -5.08 6.25 1.33
C ARG A 3 -5.26 6.63 -0.15
N HIS A 4 -4.50 7.59 -0.68
CA HIS A 4 -4.70 8.07 -2.05
C HIS A 4 -4.05 7.13 -3.07
N LEU A 5 -4.88 6.65 -4.00
CA LEU A 5 -4.43 5.92 -5.17
C LEU A 5 -3.70 6.89 -6.12
N LEU A 6 -2.48 6.55 -6.50
CA LEU A 6 -1.68 7.34 -7.45
C LEU A 6 -1.75 6.77 -8.87
N VAL A 7 -1.64 5.44 -9.00
CA VAL A 7 -1.62 4.74 -10.29
C VAL A 7 -2.23 3.35 -10.11
N SER A 8 -3.02 2.92 -11.09
CA SER A 8 -3.42 1.52 -11.27
C SER A 8 -2.94 1.01 -12.62
N TYR A 9 -2.16 -0.08 -12.61
CA TYR A 9 -1.55 -0.63 -13.82
C TYR A 9 -1.51 -2.16 -13.78
N LEU A 10 -2.18 -2.80 -14.73
CA LEU A 10 -2.16 -4.25 -14.91
C LEU A 10 -0.84 -4.72 -15.50
N ARG A 11 -0.34 -5.80 -14.94
CA ARG A 11 0.86 -6.49 -15.43
C ARG A 11 0.46 -7.88 -15.90
N THR A 12 1.14 -8.38 -16.92
CA THR A 12 1.01 -9.78 -17.31
C THR A 12 1.69 -10.66 -16.25
N SER A 13 1.06 -11.77 -15.88
CA SER A 13 1.55 -12.68 -14.81
C SER A 13 2.91 -13.31 -15.12
N ASN A 14 3.30 -13.37 -16.40
CA ASN A 14 4.55 -13.96 -16.86
C ASN A 14 5.78 -13.04 -16.75
N ARG A 15 5.64 -11.82 -16.20
CA ARG A 15 6.74 -10.85 -16.06
C ARG A 15 6.92 -10.47 -14.60
N SER A 16 8.16 -10.49 -14.12
CA SER A 16 8.48 -10.13 -12.73
C SER A 16 7.96 -8.75 -12.34
N ASP A 17 7.62 -8.59 -11.05
CA ASP A 17 6.92 -7.44 -10.45
C ASP A 17 7.49 -6.03 -10.73
N SER A 18 8.68 -5.90 -11.29
CA SER A 18 9.43 -4.65 -11.34
C SER A 18 9.55 -4.03 -12.73
N ARG A 19 9.05 -4.67 -13.81
CA ARG A 19 9.37 -4.25 -15.19
C ARG A 19 8.96 -2.82 -15.53
N HIS A 20 7.76 -2.39 -15.14
CA HIS A 20 7.26 -1.02 -15.39
C HIS A 20 7.28 -0.13 -14.15
N SER A 21 7.52 -0.69 -12.97
CA SER A 21 7.49 0.00 -11.68
C SER A 21 8.45 1.19 -11.65
N TRP A 22 9.62 1.04 -12.29
CA TRP A 22 10.58 2.12 -12.45
C TRP A 22 10.06 3.30 -13.29
N ALA A 23 9.43 3.01 -14.43
CA ALA A 23 8.91 4.06 -15.30
C ALA A 23 7.73 4.79 -14.64
N ILE A 24 6.84 4.05 -13.97
CA ILE A 24 5.72 4.61 -13.21
C ILE A 24 6.24 5.51 -12.07
N LEU A 25 7.22 5.03 -11.30
CA LEU A 25 7.83 5.84 -10.24
C LEU A 25 8.45 7.12 -10.81
N ALA A 26 9.13 7.04 -11.94
CA ALA A 26 9.74 8.20 -12.59
C ALA A 26 8.71 9.25 -13.02
N LEU A 27 7.60 8.83 -13.62
CA LEU A 27 6.50 9.72 -14.00
C LEU A 27 5.86 10.38 -12.77
N LEU A 28 5.60 9.61 -11.72
CA LEU A 28 5.03 10.13 -10.47
C LEU A 28 5.95 11.15 -9.80
N VAL A 29 7.24 10.85 -9.67
CA VAL A 29 8.21 11.76 -9.06
C VAL A 29 8.35 13.03 -9.89
N LYS A 30 8.40 12.93 -11.23
CA LYS A 30 8.46 14.09 -12.12
C LYS A 30 7.23 14.98 -11.92
N PHE A 31 6.03 14.39 -11.90
CA PHE A 31 4.79 15.12 -11.67
C PHE A 31 4.75 15.80 -10.29
N ILE A 32 5.05 15.06 -9.21
CA ILE A 32 5.04 15.61 -7.84
C ILE A 32 6.00 16.80 -7.74
N ARG A 33 7.19 16.70 -8.32
CA ARG A 33 8.20 17.75 -8.26
C ARG A 33 7.90 18.98 -9.11
N GLN A 34 6.96 18.91 -10.05
CA GLN A 34 6.48 20.12 -10.75
C GLN A 34 5.78 21.08 -9.78
N TYR A 35 5.11 20.55 -8.76
CA TYR A 35 4.38 21.34 -7.76
C TYR A 35 5.15 21.49 -6.45
N TRP A 36 5.95 20.47 -6.09
CA TRP A 36 6.75 20.48 -4.86
C TRP A 36 8.20 20.01 -5.12
N PRO A 37 9.07 20.89 -5.64
CA PRO A 37 10.42 20.52 -6.09
C PRO A 37 11.30 19.91 -4.99
N ASN A 38 11.19 20.44 -3.76
CA ASN A 38 12.03 20.09 -2.63
C ASN A 38 11.40 19.03 -1.71
N THR A 39 10.22 18.51 -2.04
CA THR A 39 9.57 17.51 -1.20
C THR A 39 10.36 16.20 -1.24
N ARG A 40 10.71 15.71 -0.05
CA ARG A 40 11.31 14.40 0.13
C ARG A 40 10.33 13.30 -0.29
N ILE A 41 10.78 12.42 -1.18
CA ILE A 41 10.02 11.27 -1.65
C ILE A 41 10.70 10.00 -1.16
N VAL A 42 9.94 9.12 -0.50
CA VAL A 42 10.40 7.80 -0.04
C VAL A 42 9.58 6.71 -0.74
N PHE A 43 10.23 5.92 -1.60
CA PHE A 43 9.64 4.75 -2.24
C PHE A 43 9.67 3.54 -1.30
N ARG A 44 8.51 2.93 -1.04
CA ARG A 44 8.41 1.72 -0.20
C ARG A 44 7.89 0.56 -1.03
N GLY A 45 8.61 -0.58 -1.02
CA GLY A 45 8.27 -1.74 -1.84
C GLY A 45 8.61 -3.06 -1.16
N ASP A 46 7.97 -4.15 -1.57
CA ASP A 46 8.35 -5.50 -1.13
C ASP A 46 9.60 -6.02 -1.89
N SER A 47 9.92 -7.29 -1.67
CA SER A 47 11.04 -7.97 -2.32
C SER A 47 10.91 -8.08 -3.85
N GLY A 48 9.78 -7.77 -4.47
CA GLY A 48 9.66 -7.67 -5.93
C GLY A 48 10.38 -6.45 -6.54
N PHE A 49 10.76 -5.45 -5.71
CA PHE A 49 11.19 -4.13 -6.16
C PHE A 49 12.69 -3.82 -5.97
N TYR A 50 13.51 -4.72 -5.41
CA TYR A 50 14.95 -4.45 -5.21
C TYR A 50 15.82 -4.50 -6.49
N ARG A 51 15.20 -4.45 -7.69
CA ARG A 51 15.95 -4.57 -8.95
C ARG A 51 16.94 -3.41 -9.13
N PRO A 52 18.14 -3.68 -9.69
CA PRO A 52 19.19 -2.67 -9.85
C PRO A 52 18.73 -1.40 -10.57
N ARG A 53 17.93 -1.53 -11.63
CA ARG A 53 17.44 -0.40 -12.43
C ARG A 53 16.56 0.56 -11.62
N LEU A 54 15.69 0.03 -10.77
CA LEU A 54 14.81 0.84 -9.92
C LEU A 54 15.65 1.60 -8.89
N LEU A 55 16.45 0.87 -8.12
CA LEU A 55 17.26 1.45 -7.04
C LEU A 55 18.26 2.49 -7.57
N SER A 56 18.96 2.19 -8.68
CA SER A 56 19.93 3.11 -9.29
C SER A 56 19.29 4.37 -9.86
N TRP A 57 18.02 4.32 -10.23
CA TRP A 57 17.30 5.53 -10.62
C TRP A 57 16.88 6.34 -9.40
N CYS A 58 16.41 5.69 -8.34
CA CYS A 58 16.11 6.38 -7.09
C CYS A 58 17.35 7.14 -6.58
N ASP A 59 18.51 6.49 -6.59
CA ASP A 59 19.80 7.10 -6.23
C ASP A 59 20.09 8.35 -7.07
N ARG A 60 19.94 8.27 -8.41
CA ARG A 60 20.20 9.40 -9.33
C ARG A 60 19.20 10.55 -9.22
N ASN A 61 18.02 10.30 -8.66
CA ASN A 61 16.93 11.27 -8.62
C ASN A 61 16.62 11.74 -7.20
N ASN A 62 17.49 11.52 -6.21
CA ASN A 62 17.25 11.92 -4.81
C ASN A 62 15.89 11.39 -4.29
N VAL A 63 15.57 10.13 -4.60
CA VAL A 63 14.40 9.43 -4.08
C VAL A 63 14.90 8.42 -3.07
N ASP A 64 14.52 8.60 -1.81
CA ASP A 64 14.81 7.63 -0.77
C ASP A 64 14.01 6.35 -1.01
N TYR A 65 14.47 5.22 -0.47
CA TYR A 65 13.70 3.98 -0.54
C TYR A 65 13.87 3.08 0.67
N LEU A 66 12.81 2.31 0.95
CA LEU A 66 12.79 1.18 1.88
C LEU A 66 12.15 -0.02 1.18
N VAL A 67 12.99 -0.99 0.80
CA VAL A 67 12.56 -2.08 -0.07
C VAL A 67 12.94 -3.42 0.55
N GLY A 68 11.98 -4.33 0.66
CA GLY A 68 12.27 -5.68 1.13
C GLY A 68 13.31 -6.37 0.23
N ILE A 69 14.10 -7.29 0.79
CA ILE A 69 14.97 -8.17 0.01
C ILE A 69 14.82 -9.60 0.50
N SER A 70 14.79 -10.54 -0.45
CA SER A 70 14.70 -11.96 -0.14
C SER A 70 15.96 -12.44 0.57
N LYS A 71 15.79 -13.39 1.50
CA LYS A 71 16.90 -14.04 2.20
C LYS A 71 17.85 -14.69 1.17
N ASN A 72 19.15 -14.62 1.43
CA ASN A 72 20.15 -15.37 0.69
C ASN A 72 21.30 -15.75 1.63
N SER A 73 22.14 -16.69 1.21
CA SER A 73 23.23 -17.22 2.05
C SER A 73 24.19 -16.15 2.55
N ARG A 74 24.47 -15.10 1.77
CA ARG A 74 25.33 -13.99 2.20
C ARG A 74 24.67 -13.13 3.28
N LEU A 75 23.41 -12.73 3.08
CA LEU A 75 22.67 -11.96 4.08
C LEU A 75 22.52 -12.72 5.40
N LEU A 76 22.32 -14.04 5.34
CA LEU A 76 22.24 -14.89 6.53
C LEU A 76 23.60 -14.96 7.24
N LYS A 77 24.69 -15.09 6.48
CA LYS A 77 26.06 -15.07 7.04
C LYS A 77 26.38 -13.73 7.71
N ASP A 78 26.00 -12.61 7.10
CA ASP A 78 26.23 -11.26 7.65
C ASP A 78 25.50 -11.03 9.00
N VAL A 79 24.45 -11.82 9.29
CA VAL A 79 23.68 -11.71 10.53
C VAL A 79 23.80 -12.93 11.44
N GLU A 80 24.74 -13.84 11.19
CA GLU A 80 24.90 -15.08 11.95
C GLU A 80 25.19 -14.80 13.43
N ALA A 81 26.21 -14.00 13.71
CA ALA A 81 26.56 -13.59 15.07
C ALA A 81 25.42 -12.85 15.81
N PRO A 82 24.78 -11.81 15.25
CA PRO A 82 23.67 -11.16 15.95
C PRO A 82 22.42 -12.07 16.04
N SER A 83 22.21 -13.00 15.12
CA SER A 83 21.10 -13.98 15.23
C SER A 83 21.33 -14.95 16.39
N LYS A 84 22.58 -15.38 16.60
CA LYS A 84 22.95 -16.20 17.75
C LYS A 84 22.65 -15.48 19.06
N LEU A 85 22.99 -14.20 19.18
CA LEU A 85 22.68 -13.41 20.36
C LEU A 85 21.16 -13.37 20.64
N VAL A 86 20.34 -13.17 19.61
CA VAL A 86 18.86 -13.17 19.77
C VAL A 86 18.36 -14.54 20.21
N ARG A 87 18.91 -15.62 19.66
CA ARG A 87 18.56 -17.00 20.05
C ARG A 87 18.96 -17.32 21.49
N ASP A 88 20.19 -16.99 21.87
CA ASP A 88 20.69 -17.22 23.23
C ASP A 88 19.85 -16.42 24.25
N THR A 89 19.40 -15.22 23.87
CA THR A 89 18.49 -14.43 24.72
C THR A 89 17.11 -15.08 24.81
N HIS A 90 16.56 -15.59 23.70
CA HIS A 90 15.27 -16.30 23.70
C HIS A 90 15.32 -17.56 24.59
N GLN A 91 16.40 -18.33 24.53
CA GLN A 91 16.60 -19.51 25.38
C GLN A 91 16.63 -19.18 26.88
N LYS A 92 17.09 -17.98 27.26
CA LYS A 92 17.14 -17.54 28.66
C LYS A 92 15.79 -17.01 29.17
N VAL A 93 15.05 -16.30 28.32
CA VAL A 93 13.82 -15.60 28.72
C VAL A 93 12.57 -16.45 28.47
N GLY A 94 12.59 -17.35 27.48
CA GLY A 94 11.45 -18.15 27.04
C GLY A 94 10.47 -17.39 26.13
N ASP A 95 10.44 -16.06 26.21
CA ASP A 95 9.56 -15.23 25.38
C ASP A 95 10.09 -15.00 23.97
N LYS A 96 9.18 -14.69 23.04
CA LYS A 96 9.52 -14.27 21.68
C LYS A 96 10.35 -12.99 21.68
N ILE A 97 11.54 -13.04 21.07
CA ILE A 97 12.47 -11.89 21.00
C ILE A 97 12.64 -11.44 19.56
N ALA A 98 12.62 -10.12 19.34
CA ALA A 98 12.99 -9.53 18.08
C ALA A 98 13.97 -8.37 18.28
N ALA A 99 15.03 -8.35 17.48
CA ALA A 99 16.02 -7.28 17.43
C ALA A 99 16.22 -6.79 16.00
N THR A 100 16.72 -5.57 15.86
CA THR A 100 17.17 -5.06 14.55
C THR A 100 18.68 -4.98 14.50
N TYR A 101 19.24 -5.40 13.37
CA TYR A 101 20.67 -5.31 13.09
C TYR A 101 20.87 -4.64 11.74
N ARG A 102 21.87 -3.77 11.63
CA ARG A 102 22.07 -2.94 10.44
C ARG A 102 23.51 -3.06 9.95
N PHE A 103 23.67 -3.27 8.65
CA PHE A 103 24.96 -3.49 8.02
C PHE A 103 24.94 -2.98 6.57
N ARG A 104 26.12 -2.91 5.94
CA ARG A 104 26.23 -2.59 4.51
C ARG A 104 26.27 -3.87 3.71
N TYR A 105 25.50 -3.93 2.63
CA TYR A 105 25.47 -5.06 1.71
C TYR A 105 25.46 -4.57 0.26
N GLN A 106 26.16 -5.29 -0.61
CA GLN A 106 26.18 -5.03 -2.04
C GLN A 106 25.96 -6.32 -2.81
N ALA A 107 24.80 -6.42 -3.47
CA ALA A 107 24.61 -7.45 -4.48
C ALA A 107 25.55 -7.19 -5.67
N ARG A 108 26.05 -8.24 -6.31
CA ARG A 108 26.92 -8.13 -7.51
C ARG A 108 26.32 -7.26 -8.62
N SER A 109 24.99 -7.25 -8.74
CA SER A 109 24.26 -6.48 -9.73
C SER A 109 24.05 -5.00 -9.36
N TRP A 110 24.47 -4.56 -8.17
CA TRP A 110 24.34 -3.19 -7.71
C TRP A 110 25.65 -2.42 -7.88
N LYS A 111 25.54 -1.17 -8.34
CA LYS A 111 26.69 -0.28 -8.52
C LYS A 111 27.33 0.14 -7.19
N TYR A 112 26.54 0.30 -6.13
CA TYR A 112 26.99 0.80 -4.84
C TYR A 112 26.47 -0.05 -3.67
N PRO A 113 27.20 -0.11 -2.54
CA PRO A 113 26.72 -0.76 -1.33
C PRO A 113 25.58 0.03 -0.68
N ARG A 114 24.56 -0.68 -0.20
CA ARG A 114 23.35 -0.11 0.41
C ARG A 114 23.25 -0.52 1.87
N TRP A 115 22.53 0.27 2.67
CA TRP A 115 22.21 -0.13 4.04
C TRP A 115 21.15 -1.22 4.02
N VAL A 116 21.34 -2.24 4.85
CA VAL A 116 20.36 -3.29 5.09
C VAL A 116 20.04 -3.31 6.57
N VAL A 117 18.75 -3.32 6.89
CA VAL A 117 18.22 -3.58 8.22
C VAL A 117 17.65 -5.00 8.23
N ALA A 118 18.24 -5.85 9.06
CA ALA A 118 17.71 -7.16 9.39
C ALA A 118 16.84 -7.04 10.65
N ARG A 119 15.61 -7.54 10.58
CA ARG A 119 14.84 -7.93 11.76
C ARG A 119 15.14 -9.39 12.03
N LEU A 120 15.74 -9.65 13.17
CA LEU A 120 16.09 -10.97 13.67
C LEU A 120 15.07 -11.32 14.73
N GLU A 121 14.29 -12.37 14.50
CA GLU A 121 13.21 -12.79 15.39
C GLU A 121 13.41 -14.26 15.72
N GLU A 122 13.35 -14.59 17.01
CA GLU A 122 13.34 -15.95 17.52
C GLU A 122 12.08 -16.16 18.36
N GLY A 123 11.43 -17.31 18.17
CA GLY A 123 10.30 -17.75 18.96
C GLY A 123 10.08 -19.25 18.75
N GLU A 124 8.93 -19.76 19.15
CA GLU A 124 8.61 -21.20 19.13
C GLU A 124 8.77 -21.87 17.75
N LEU A 125 8.50 -21.13 16.67
CA LEU A 125 8.62 -21.61 15.28
C LEU A 125 10.05 -21.47 14.71
N GLY A 126 11.03 -21.11 15.55
CA GLY A 126 12.42 -20.90 15.18
C GLY A 126 12.73 -19.53 14.57
N SER A 127 13.97 -19.39 14.07
CA SER A 127 14.52 -18.14 13.56
C SER A 127 13.79 -17.63 12.30
N ASN A 128 13.33 -16.37 12.32
CA ASN A 128 12.69 -15.72 11.17
C ASN A 128 13.35 -14.38 10.77
N PRO A 129 14.58 -14.40 10.22
CA PRO A 129 15.24 -13.18 9.78
C PRO A 129 14.53 -12.56 8.57
N ARG A 130 14.32 -11.25 8.58
CA ARG A 130 13.75 -10.47 7.45
C ARG A 130 14.65 -9.28 7.15
N PHE A 131 14.79 -8.93 5.87
CA PHE A 131 15.75 -7.92 5.42
C PHE A 131 15.06 -6.81 4.63
N VAL A 132 15.47 -5.57 4.92
CA VAL A 132 15.00 -4.35 4.24
C VAL A 132 16.19 -3.52 3.82
N ILE A 133 16.25 -3.14 2.55
CA ILE A 133 17.24 -2.22 2.01
C ILE A 133 16.77 -0.79 2.28
N SER A 134 17.67 0.06 2.76
CA SER A 134 17.47 1.49 2.96
C SER A 134 18.46 2.30 2.12
N SER A 135 17.99 3.39 1.51
CA SER A 135 18.85 4.41 0.88
C SER A 135 19.63 5.24 1.90
N ARG A 136 19.20 5.22 3.16
CA ARG A 136 19.66 6.14 4.20
C ARG A 136 20.07 5.42 5.48
N TYR A 137 21.01 6.03 6.19
CA TYR A 137 21.35 5.63 7.54
C TYR A 137 20.37 6.27 8.54
N ASP A 138 19.60 5.45 9.23
CA ASP A 138 18.68 5.83 10.30
C ASP A 138 18.47 4.62 11.23
N ASP A 139 17.88 4.82 12.40
CA ASP A 139 17.66 3.77 13.40
C ASP A 139 16.96 2.54 12.79
N GLY A 140 17.44 1.34 13.14
CA GLY A 140 16.97 0.08 12.55
C GLY A 140 15.52 -0.22 12.92
N PHE A 141 15.15 0.03 14.18
CA PHE A 141 13.79 -0.16 14.66
C PHE A 141 12.83 0.76 13.92
N LYS A 142 13.17 2.05 13.84
CA LYS A 142 12.40 3.07 13.11
C LYS A 142 12.25 2.75 11.63
N LEU A 143 13.34 2.36 10.95
CA LEU A 143 13.28 2.01 9.52
C LEU A 143 12.39 0.79 9.28
N TYR A 144 12.48 -0.22 10.14
CA TYR A 144 11.72 -1.46 9.97
C TYR A 144 10.26 -1.31 10.43
N TYR A 145 10.02 -1.02 11.72
CA TYR A 145 8.71 -1.07 12.34
C TYR A 145 7.84 0.16 12.03
N GLU A 146 8.40 1.36 12.10
CA GLU A 146 7.59 2.58 11.92
C GLU A 146 7.38 2.91 10.44
N GLN A 147 8.39 2.63 9.60
CA GLN A 147 8.38 3.08 8.20
C GLN A 147 8.11 1.96 7.20
N TYR A 148 8.86 0.86 7.27
CA TYR A 148 8.69 -0.24 6.32
C TYR A 148 7.42 -1.06 6.59
N CYS A 149 7.12 -1.41 7.84
CA CYS A 149 5.92 -2.18 8.19
C CYS A 149 4.61 -1.45 7.87
N ALA A 150 4.60 -0.12 7.83
CA ALA A 150 3.47 0.67 7.33
C ALA A 150 3.09 0.36 5.85
N ARG A 151 3.95 -0.37 5.11
CA ARG A 151 3.59 -0.94 3.80
C ARG A 151 2.43 -1.94 3.89
N GLY A 152 2.23 -2.61 5.03
CA GLY A 152 1.12 -3.55 5.24
C GLY A 152 -0.25 -2.92 5.01
N ASP A 153 -0.40 -1.63 5.34
CA ASP A 153 -1.64 -0.88 5.05
C ASP A 153 -1.96 -0.83 3.56
N MET A 154 -0.92 -0.82 2.70
CA MET A 154 -1.11 -0.82 1.24
C MET A 154 -1.71 -2.14 0.77
N GLU A 155 -1.32 -3.27 1.37
CA GLU A 155 -1.90 -4.58 1.03
C GLU A 155 -3.39 -4.64 1.41
N ASN A 156 -3.75 -4.12 2.58
CA ASN A 156 -5.16 -4.00 3.00
C ASN A 156 -5.96 -3.13 2.02
N ARG A 157 -5.37 -2.09 1.43
CA ARG A 157 -6.04 -1.25 0.42
C ARG A 157 -6.13 -1.90 -0.95
N ILE A 158 -5.12 -2.70 -1.34
CA ILE A 158 -5.21 -3.52 -2.55
C ILE A 158 -6.35 -4.53 -2.38
N LYS A 159 -6.47 -5.15 -1.20
CA LYS A 159 -7.62 -6.00 -0.85
C LYS A 159 -8.93 -5.22 -0.93
N ASP A 160 -9.00 -3.98 -0.43
CA ASP A 160 -10.19 -3.13 -0.57
C ASP A 160 -10.58 -2.93 -2.05
N GLN A 161 -9.62 -2.67 -2.94
CA GLN A 161 -9.88 -2.46 -4.36
C GLN A 161 -10.25 -3.75 -5.09
N GLN A 162 -9.48 -4.81 -4.89
CA GLN A 162 -9.66 -6.10 -5.54
C GLN A 162 -10.96 -6.77 -5.11
N LEU A 163 -11.19 -6.89 -3.79
CA LEU A 163 -12.32 -7.65 -3.26
C LEU A 163 -13.63 -6.86 -3.25
N TYR A 164 -13.58 -5.54 -3.04
CA TYR A 164 -14.80 -4.77 -2.77
C TYR A 164 -15.25 -3.86 -3.91
N LEU A 165 -14.38 -3.61 -4.89
CA LEU A 165 -14.66 -2.76 -6.05
C LEU A 165 -14.37 -3.45 -7.39
N PHE A 166 -14.32 -4.79 -7.39
CA PHE A 166 -14.23 -5.65 -8.58
C PHE A 166 -12.99 -5.41 -9.45
N ALA A 167 -11.88 -4.93 -8.86
CA ALA A 167 -10.64 -4.75 -9.62
C ALA A 167 -10.02 -6.09 -10.07
N ASP A 168 -10.54 -7.22 -9.57
CA ASP A 168 -10.19 -8.60 -9.94
C ASP A 168 -10.93 -9.12 -11.19
N ARG A 169 -11.93 -8.40 -11.73
CA ARG A 169 -12.71 -8.81 -12.92
C ARG A 169 -11.94 -8.64 -14.23
N THR A 170 -10.80 -9.33 -14.34
CA THR A 170 -9.95 -9.37 -15.54
C THR A 170 -10.34 -10.52 -16.48
N SER A 171 -11.63 -10.63 -16.82
CA SER A 171 -12.19 -11.74 -17.61
C SER A 171 -12.07 -11.57 -19.13
N SER A 172 -11.64 -10.41 -19.62
CA SER A 172 -11.44 -10.20 -21.05
C SER A 172 -10.12 -10.81 -21.50
N VAL A 173 -10.08 -11.35 -22.72
CA VAL A 173 -8.83 -11.77 -23.38
C VAL A 173 -7.97 -10.56 -23.76
N GLN A 174 -8.56 -9.37 -23.90
CA GLN A 174 -7.85 -8.15 -24.29
C GLN A 174 -7.32 -7.42 -23.06
N TRP A 175 -6.01 -7.17 -23.04
CA TRP A 175 -5.35 -6.45 -21.94
C TRP A 175 -5.94 -5.06 -21.70
N TRP A 176 -6.21 -4.30 -22.77
CA TRP A 176 -6.75 -2.93 -22.68
C TRP A 176 -8.11 -2.87 -21.99
N THR A 177 -9.00 -3.82 -22.29
CA THR A 177 -10.31 -3.91 -21.65
C THR A 177 -10.19 -4.13 -20.15
N ASN A 178 -9.28 -5.01 -19.73
CA ASN A 178 -9.04 -5.26 -18.31
C ASN A 178 -8.38 -4.04 -17.65
N GLN A 179 -7.44 -3.37 -18.31
CA GLN A 179 -6.79 -2.17 -17.78
C GLN A 179 -7.81 -1.04 -17.59
N TRP A 180 -8.72 -0.85 -18.54
CA TRP A 180 -9.81 0.12 -18.42
C TRP A 180 -10.72 -0.19 -17.23
N ARG A 181 -11.13 -1.46 -17.06
CA ARG A 181 -11.91 -1.89 -15.88
C ARG A 181 -11.18 -1.60 -14.57
N LEU A 182 -9.87 -1.90 -14.51
CA LEU A 182 -9.05 -1.59 -13.34
C LEU A 182 -9.02 -0.07 -13.04
N ILE A 183 -8.91 0.77 -14.07
CA ILE A 183 -8.96 2.23 -13.91
C ILE A 183 -10.32 2.66 -13.35
N LEU A 184 -11.44 2.13 -13.85
CA LEU A 184 -12.78 2.42 -13.32
C LEU A 184 -12.92 2.00 -11.85
N SER A 185 -12.42 0.81 -11.47
CA SER A 185 -12.39 0.38 -10.07
C SER A 185 -11.52 1.30 -9.20
N GLY A 186 -10.37 1.76 -9.73
CA GLY A 186 -9.52 2.75 -9.05
C GLY A 186 -10.17 4.12 -8.90
N PHE A 187 -10.96 4.55 -9.89
CA PHE A 187 -11.75 5.77 -9.82
C PHE A 187 -12.85 5.65 -8.75
N ALA A 188 -13.59 4.54 -8.75
CA ALA A 188 -14.58 4.26 -7.69
C ALA A 188 -13.93 4.27 -6.30
N TYR A 189 -12.76 3.66 -6.14
CA TYR A 189 -12.00 3.71 -4.89
C TYR A 189 -11.70 5.15 -4.47
N THR A 190 -11.25 5.98 -5.41
CA THR A 190 -10.97 7.40 -5.15
C THR A 190 -12.23 8.15 -4.68
N LEU A 191 -13.40 7.85 -5.26
CA LEU A 191 -14.68 8.41 -4.81
C LEU A 191 -15.03 7.98 -3.39
N PHE A 192 -14.86 6.69 -3.04
CA PHE A 192 -15.08 6.21 -1.67
C PHE A 192 -14.12 6.87 -0.68
N GLU A 193 -12.85 7.05 -1.04
CA GLU A 193 -11.88 7.75 -0.19
C GLU A 193 -12.24 9.23 0.00
N ARG A 194 -12.83 9.89 -1.00
CA ARG A 194 -13.41 11.24 -0.83
C ARG A 194 -14.64 11.22 0.07
N LEU A 195 -15.55 10.27 -0.13
CA LEU A 195 -16.74 10.11 0.71
C LEU A 195 -16.37 9.93 2.18
N ARG A 196 -15.33 9.14 2.49
CA ARG A 196 -14.84 8.92 3.85
C ARG A 196 -14.52 10.20 4.62
N ALA A 197 -14.11 11.27 3.94
CA ALA A 197 -13.89 12.56 4.59
C ALA A 197 -15.16 13.12 5.25
N HIS A 198 -16.34 12.80 4.70
CA HIS A 198 -17.66 13.23 5.18
C HIS A 198 -18.33 12.21 6.13
N LEU A 199 -17.77 11.00 6.27
CA LEU A 199 -18.31 9.94 7.13
C LEU A 199 -17.79 10.01 8.57
N LYS A 200 -16.93 10.96 8.93
CA LYS A 200 -16.44 11.11 10.30
C LYS A 200 -17.60 11.35 11.26
N LYS A 201 -17.56 10.71 12.44
CA LYS A 201 -18.61 10.77 13.47
C LYS A 201 -19.96 10.26 12.95
N THR A 202 -19.94 9.28 12.05
CA THR A 202 -21.14 8.54 11.60
C THR A 202 -20.95 7.05 11.82
N PRO A 203 -22.03 6.24 11.86
CA PRO A 203 -21.91 4.78 11.91
C PRO A 203 -21.09 4.18 10.77
N PHE A 204 -20.92 4.92 9.66
CA PHE A 204 -20.23 4.47 8.45
C PHE A 204 -18.71 4.66 8.49
N GLU A 205 -18.17 5.42 9.46
CA GLU A 205 -16.77 5.88 9.46
C GLU A 205 -15.75 4.75 9.22
N ARG A 206 -15.93 3.64 9.95
CA ARG A 206 -15.03 2.47 9.93
C ARG A 206 -15.47 1.37 8.97
N MET A 207 -16.54 1.55 8.20
CA MET A 207 -17.04 0.51 7.30
C MET A 207 -16.11 0.30 6.10
N SER A 208 -16.05 -0.94 5.61
CA SER A 208 -15.34 -1.28 4.37
C SER A 208 -16.04 -0.68 3.13
N ALA A 209 -15.32 -0.57 2.01
CA ALA A 209 -15.92 -0.08 0.77
C ALA A 209 -17.12 -0.93 0.31
N SER A 210 -17.11 -2.25 0.57
CA SER A 210 -18.24 -3.14 0.27
C SER A 210 -19.47 -2.79 1.09
N ASN A 211 -19.31 -2.61 2.41
CA ASN A 211 -20.42 -2.25 3.29
C ASN A 211 -20.97 -0.86 2.95
N LEU A 212 -20.08 0.10 2.66
CA LEU A 212 -20.50 1.42 2.18
C LEU A 212 -21.27 1.32 0.86
N ARG A 213 -20.80 0.51 -0.10
CA ARG A 213 -21.52 0.27 -1.36
C ARG A 213 -22.91 -0.32 -1.12
N LEU A 214 -23.02 -1.32 -0.25
CA LEU A 214 -24.30 -1.97 0.05
C LEU A 214 -25.28 -1.06 0.79
N LYS A 215 -24.78 -0.22 1.70
CA LYS A 215 -25.61 0.63 2.58
C LYS A 215 -25.83 2.05 2.04
N LEU A 216 -25.01 2.56 1.14
CA LEU A 216 -25.14 3.94 0.65
C LEU A 216 -25.48 4.01 -0.85
N ILE A 217 -25.17 2.97 -1.63
CA ILE A 217 -25.32 3.00 -3.10
C ILE A 217 -26.33 1.95 -3.57
N LYS A 218 -26.23 0.71 -3.09
CA LYS A 218 -27.11 -0.40 -3.48
C LYS A 218 -28.37 -0.42 -2.60
N VAL A 219 -29.07 0.71 -2.54
CA VAL A 219 -30.31 0.88 -1.81
C VAL A 219 -31.46 1.01 -2.82
N GLY A 220 -32.54 0.26 -2.61
CA GLY A 220 -33.74 0.39 -3.42
C GLY A 220 -34.41 1.74 -3.15
N ALA A 221 -34.68 2.51 -4.20
CA ALA A 221 -35.34 3.80 -4.12
C ALA A 221 -36.24 4.03 -5.34
N VAL A 222 -37.32 4.79 -5.17
CA VAL A 222 -38.17 5.24 -6.27
C VAL A 222 -37.61 6.55 -6.80
N ILE A 223 -37.30 6.59 -8.10
CA ILE A 223 -36.75 7.77 -8.77
C ILE A 223 -37.88 8.49 -9.49
N ILE A 224 -38.15 9.73 -9.09
CA ILE A 224 -39.08 10.63 -9.79
C ILE A 224 -38.24 11.72 -10.46
N ARG A 225 -38.31 11.81 -11.79
CA ARG A 225 -37.55 12.78 -12.58
C ARG A 225 -38.49 13.75 -13.30
N ASN A 226 -38.19 15.04 -13.20
CA ASN A 226 -38.73 16.11 -14.04
C ASN A 226 -37.55 16.85 -14.71
N THR A 227 -37.83 17.72 -15.68
CA THR A 227 -36.91 18.64 -16.36
C THR A 227 -36.02 19.42 -15.40
N ARG A 228 -36.53 19.83 -14.24
CA ARG A 228 -35.79 20.68 -13.28
C ARG A 228 -35.22 19.94 -12.07
N ARG A 229 -35.70 18.73 -11.75
CA ARG A 229 -35.36 18.04 -10.49
C ARG A 229 -35.40 16.53 -10.62
N ILE A 230 -34.51 15.87 -9.90
CA ILE A 230 -34.55 14.42 -9.64
C ILE A 230 -34.85 14.25 -8.14
N ARG A 231 -35.93 13.55 -7.81
CA ARG A 231 -36.25 13.14 -6.43
C ARG A 231 -35.94 11.66 -6.27
N VAL A 232 -35.20 11.35 -5.22
CA VAL A 232 -34.89 9.98 -4.80
C VAL A 232 -35.71 9.71 -3.55
N LEU A 233 -36.74 8.87 -3.66
CA LEU A 233 -37.61 8.50 -2.55
C LEU A 233 -37.14 7.16 -1.98
N MET A 234 -36.74 7.17 -0.72
CA MET A 234 -36.29 5.97 0.00
C MET A 234 -37.46 5.34 0.77
N SER A 235 -37.35 4.04 1.06
CA SER A 235 -38.31 3.35 1.94
C SER A 235 -38.20 3.89 3.37
N ASP A 236 -39.34 4.14 4.02
CA ASP A 236 -39.39 4.53 5.44
C ASP A 236 -38.88 3.47 6.40
N SER A 237 -38.88 2.20 5.96
CA SER A 237 -38.35 1.06 6.72
C SER A 237 -36.85 0.86 6.52
N TYR A 238 -36.17 1.72 5.74
CA TYR A 238 -34.75 1.58 5.52
C TYR A 238 -33.95 1.90 6.80
N PRO A 239 -33.13 0.96 7.33
CA PRO A 239 -32.51 1.12 8.65
C PRO A 239 -31.54 2.30 8.78
N TYR A 240 -31.00 2.82 7.67
CA TYR A 240 -30.02 3.91 7.67
C TYR A 240 -30.53 5.17 6.98
N LYS A 241 -31.85 5.40 6.99
CA LYS A 241 -32.48 6.50 6.25
C LYS A 241 -32.06 7.87 6.78
N ASP A 242 -31.95 8.02 8.09
CA ASP A 242 -31.63 9.29 8.74
C ASP A 242 -30.16 9.64 8.50
N GLU A 243 -29.26 8.68 8.68
CA GLU A 243 -27.84 8.88 8.44
C GLU A 243 -27.51 9.11 6.96
N LEU A 244 -28.21 8.44 6.04
CA LEU A 244 -28.04 8.71 4.61
C LEU A 244 -28.56 10.12 4.27
N THR A 245 -29.70 10.52 4.82
CA THR A 245 -30.28 11.85 4.57
C THR A 245 -29.33 12.95 5.05
N ASP A 246 -28.80 12.81 6.26
CA ASP A 246 -27.84 13.75 6.82
C ASP A 246 -26.52 13.77 6.04
N LEU A 247 -26.05 12.61 5.57
CA LEU A 247 -24.88 12.54 4.70
C LEU A 247 -25.11 13.28 3.38
N VAL A 248 -26.27 13.09 2.74
CA VAL A 248 -26.61 13.78 1.49
C VAL A 248 -26.63 15.29 1.71
N ARG A 249 -27.24 15.78 2.81
CA ARG A 249 -27.22 17.21 3.16
C ARG A 249 -25.80 17.77 3.30
N ARG A 250 -24.88 17.01 3.90
CA ARG A 250 -23.46 17.41 4.02
C ARG A 250 -22.70 17.45 2.68
N LEU A 251 -23.20 16.75 1.66
CA LEU A 251 -22.56 16.65 0.34
C LEU A 251 -23.10 17.67 -0.67
N VAL A 252 -24.25 18.29 -0.40
CA VAL A 252 -24.77 19.38 -1.24
C VAL A 252 -23.84 20.59 -1.10
N PRO A 253 -23.23 21.08 -2.20
CA PRO A 253 -22.47 22.33 -2.15
C PRO A 253 -23.38 23.46 -1.66
N GLY A 254 -22.91 24.22 -0.66
CA GLY A 254 -23.57 25.44 -0.21
C GLY A 254 -23.57 26.52 -1.27
#